data_AF-A0A7R8WQW1-F1
#
_entry.id   AF-A0A7R8WQW1-F1
#
_cell.length_a   1.000
_cell.length_b   1.000
_cell.length_c   1.000
_cell.angle_alpha   90.00
_cell.angle_beta   90.00
_cell.angle_gamma   90.00
#
_symmetry.space_group_name_H-M   'P 1'
#
loop_
_entity.id
_entity.type
_entity.pdbx_description
1 polymer ?
#
loop_
_entity_poly.entity_id
_entity_poly.type
_entity_poly.pdbx_seq_one_letter_code
_entity_poly.pdbx_strand_id
1 'polypeptide(L)'
;GQVVTAEKIEQAEKFFSRHLRTSTLFNSDGWKHILEAHDGYLPLRIKAVPEGTIVPTRNVLFTVENTDPKVPWLTGYVEVKNAKKKQVQRVEII
;
A
#
# COMPACT_ATOMS: atom_id res chain seq x y z
N GLY A 1 -3.75 11.24 -1.92
CA GLY A 1 -2.60 12.17 -1.93
C GLY A 1 -1.36 11.35 -2.18
N GLN A 2 -0.33 11.94 -2.78
CA GLN A 2 0.94 11.28 -3.06
C GLN A 2 1.56 10.74 -1.76
N VAL A 3 1.58 9.42 -1.61
CA VAL A 3 2.05 8.77 -0.38
C VAL A 3 3.51 8.36 -0.47
N VAL A 4 4.00 8.08 -1.68
CA VAL A 4 5.39 7.73 -1.98
C VAL A 4 6.09 8.99 -2.50
N THR A 5 7.19 9.39 -1.87
CA THR A 5 8.06 10.47 -2.33
C THR A 5 9.52 10.02 -2.22
N ALA A 6 10.42 10.59 -3.03
CA ALA A 6 11.84 10.24 -3.00
C ALA A 6 12.45 10.36 -1.60
N GLU A 7 12.12 11.43 -0.87
CA GLU A 7 12.56 11.65 0.51
C GLU A 7 12.10 10.53 1.45
N LYS A 8 10.86 10.05 1.32
CA LYS A 8 10.33 8.97 2.15
C LYS A 8 11.00 7.63 1.84
N ILE A 9 11.36 7.39 0.58
CA ILE A 9 12.09 6.18 0.17
C ILE A 9 13.48 6.19 0.82
N GLU A 10 14.19 7.32 0.75
CA GLU A 10 15.52 7.47 1.35
C GLU A 10 15.47 7.36 2.88
N GLN A 11 14.49 8.00 3.53
CA GLN A 11 14.27 7.88 4.96
C GLN A 11 13.97 6.43 5.38
N ALA A 12 13.15 5.72 4.60
CA ALA A 12 12.85 4.31 4.85
C ALA A 12 14.11 3.45 4.72
N GLU A 13 14.91 3.63 3.68
CA GLU A 13 16.16 2.89 3.48
C GLU A 13 17.16 3.11 4.64
N LYS A 14 17.31 4.36 5.09
CA LYS A 14 18.10 4.71 6.29
C LYS A 14 17.53 4.08 7.56
N PHE A 15 16.22 3.98 7.69
CA PHE A 15 15.57 3.35 8.84
C PHE A 15 15.79 1.83 8.86
N PHE A 16 15.57 1.16 7.72
CA PHE A 16 15.73 -0.28 7.58
C PHE A 16 17.19 -0.71 7.78
N SER A 17 18.14 0.00 7.19
CA SER A 17 19.58 -0.28 7.39
C SER A 17 20.00 -0.16 8.85
N ARG A 18 19.48 0.82 9.59
CA ARG A 18 19.77 1.00 11.03
C ARG A 18 19.10 -0.06 11.90
N HIS A 19 17.85 -0.43 11.60
CA HIS A 19 17.06 -1.31 12.45
C HIS A 19 17.34 -2.80 12.21
N LEU A 20 17.48 -3.20 10.95
CA LEU A 20 17.65 -4.60 10.57
C LEU A 20 19.11 -4.96 10.25
N ARG A 21 20.05 -4.00 10.37
CA ARG A 21 21.48 -4.14 10.06
C ARG A 21 21.77 -4.66 8.64
N THR A 22 20.77 -4.69 7.77
CA THR A 22 20.86 -5.12 6.37
C THR A 22 19.91 -4.27 5.54
N SER A 23 20.39 -3.75 4.41
CA SER A 23 19.59 -2.98 3.44
C SER A 23 18.85 -3.87 2.44
N THR A 24 19.22 -5.15 2.37
CA THR A 24 18.72 -6.11 1.36
C THR A 24 17.23 -6.46 1.48
N LEU A 25 16.61 -6.16 2.62
CA LEU A 25 15.19 -6.44 2.87
C LEU A 25 14.26 -5.31 2.40
N PHE A 26 14.78 -4.12 2.11
CA PHE A 26 13.98 -3.01 1.62
C PHE A 26 14.02 -2.96 0.09
N ASN A 27 12.87 -3.20 -0.55
CA ASN A 27 12.74 -3.14 -2.00
C ASN A 27 12.64 -1.68 -2.49
N SER A 28 13.76 -0.95 -2.45
CA SER A 28 13.83 0.45 -2.88
C SER A 28 13.47 0.63 -4.36
N ASP A 29 13.86 -0.31 -5.22
CA ASP A 29 13.57 -0.29 -6.65
C ASP A 29 12.06 -0.40 -6.93
N GLY A 30 11.36 -1.26 -6.18
CA GLY A 30 9.91 -1.36 -6.27
C GLY A 30 9.19 -0.07 -5.88
N TRP A 31 9.68 0.65 -4.87
CA TRP A 31 9.12 1.96 -4.49
C TRP A 31 9.44 3.07 -5.48
N LYS A 32 10.64 3.06 -6.07
CA LYS A 32 11.02 3.99 -7.15
C LYS A 32 10.14 3.78 -8.38
N HIS A 33 9.89 2.52 -8.76
CA HIS A 33 8.95 2.19 -9.84
C HIS A 33 7.55 2.78 -9.59
N ILE A 34 7.03 2.72 -8.36
CA ILE A 34 5.73 3.33 -8.02
C ILE A 34 5.79 4.86 -8.16
N LEU A 35 6.89 5.49 -7.75
CA LEU A 35 7.06 6.94 -7.90
C LEU A 35 7.07 7.36 -9.37
N GLU A 36 7.80 6.64 -10.22
CA GLU A 36 7.94 6.96 -11.64
C GLU A 36 6.69 6.60 -12.46
N ALA A 37 6.12 5.41 -12.26
CA ALA A 37 5.02 4.90 -13.08
C ALA A 37 3.63 5.40 -12.65
N HIS A 38 3.46 5.70 -11.36
CA HIS A 38 2.15 6.08 -10.79
C HIS A 38 2.20 7.44 -10.07
N ASP A 39 3.22 8.26 -10.31
CA ASP A 39 3.41 9.58 -9.69
C ASP A 39 3.35 9.53 -8.14
N GLY A 40 3.80 8.42 -7.55
CA GLY A 40 3.78 8.20 -6.10
C GLY A 40 2.41 7.89 -5.49
N TYR A 41 1.42 7.54 -6.32
CA TYR A 41 0.16 6.94 -5.92
C TYR A 41 0.30 5.41 -5.89
N LEU A 42 -0.34 4.76 -4.90
CA LEU A 42 -0.28 3.30 -4.81
C LEU A 42 -1.16 2.67 -5.90
N PRO A 43 -0.63 1.75 -6.72
CA PRO A 43 -1.40 1.03 -7.72
C PRO A 43 -2.23 -0.09 -7.07
N LEU A 44 -3.19 0.30 -6.26
CA LEU A 44 -4.08 -0.60 -5.55
C LEU A 44 -5.52 -0.19 -5.81
N ARG A 45 -6.37 -1.19 -6.00
CA ARG A 45 -7.81 -1.02 -6.06
C ARG A 45 -8.42 -1.66 -4.81
N ILE A 46 -9.29 -0.91 -4.15
CA ILE A 46 -9.98 -1.36 -2.95
C ILE A 46 -11.46 -1.40 -3.28
N LYS A 47 -12.08 -2.57 -3.15
CA LYS A 47 -13.54 -2.73 -3.22
C LYS A 47 -14.06 -2.94 -1.82
N ALA A 48 -14.95 -2.09 -1.35
CA ALA A 48 -15.46 -2.16 0.01
C ALA A 48 -16.98 -2.04 0.02
N VAL A 49 -17.62 -2.67 0.99
CA VAL A 49 -19.03 -2.40 1.29
C VAL A 49 -19.20 -0.95 1.76
N PRO A 50 -20.37 -0.32 1.50
CA PRO A 50 -20.61 1.04 1.96
C PRO A 50 -20.51 1.13 3.48
N GLU A 51 -19.92 2.22 3.97
CA GLU A 51 -19.87 2.48 5.41
C GLU A 51 -21.28 2.63 5.99
N GLY A 52 -21.53 2.00 7.14
CA GLY A 52 -22.86 1.95 7.76
C GLY A 52 -23.73 0.76 7.33
N THR A 53 -23.26 -0.08 6.40
CA THR A 53 -23.97 -1.31 6.02
C THR A 53 -23.87 -2.35 7.14
N ILE A 54 -25.01 -2.89 7.57
CA ILE A 54 -25.04 -4.01 8.51
C ILE A 54 -24.74 -5.28 7.74
N VAL A 55 -23.52 -5.80 7.89
CA VAL A 55 -23.05 -7.01 7.22
C VAL A 55 -22.96 -8.16 8.24
N PRO A 56 -23.63 -9.30 8.02
CA PRO A 56 -23.52 -10.47 8.89
C PRO A 56 -22.08 -11.01 8.96
N THR A 57 -21.76 -11.75 10.01
CA THR A 57 -20.42 -12.34 10.17
C THR A 57 -20.08 -13.31 9.04
N ARG A 58 -18.77 -13.46 8.77
CA ARG A 58 -18.21 -14.31 7.69
C ARG A 58 -18.49 -13.81 6.26
N ASN A 59 -18.81 -12.53 6.09
CA ASN A 59 -18.84 -11.87 4.79
C ASN A 59 -17.63 -10.96 4.60
N VAL A 60 -17.24 -10.76 3.35
CA VAL A 60 -16.12 -9.89 2.98
C VAL A 60 -16.54 -8.43 3.11
N LEU A 61 -15.82 -7.67 3.93
CA LEU A 61 -16.07 -6.23 4.11
C LEU A 61 -15.36 -5.40 3.05
N PHE A 62 -14.14 -5.79 2.69
CA PHE A 62 -13.40 -5.18 1.60
C PHE A 62 -12.39 -6.17 1.03
N THR A 63 -11.98 -5.90 -0.20
CA THR A 63 -10.89 -6.59 -0.90
C THR A 63 -9.89 -5.55 -1.39
N VAL A 64 -8.62 -5.93 -1.43
CA VAL A 64 -7.53 -5.11 -1.97
C VAL A 64 -6.87 -5.90 -3.08
N GLU A 65 -6.82 -5.34 -4.28
CA GLU A 65 -6.17 -5.93 -5.45
C GLU A 65 -5.07 -5.01 -5.98
N ASN A 66 -3.98 -5.61 -6.46
CA ASN A 66 -2.91 -4.86 -7.10
C ASN A 66 -3.27 -4.56 -8.56
N THR A 67 -3.07 -3.33 -9.00
CA THR A 67 -3.32 -2.95 -10.39
C THR A 67 -2.05 -2.98 -11.26
N ASP A 68 -0.87 -3.18 -10.67
CA ASP A 68 0.42 -3.24 -11.36
C ASP A 68 1.15 -4.57 -11.09
N PRO A 69 1.37 -5.42 -12.11
CA PRO A 69 2.04 -6.70 -11.96
C PRO A 69 3.52 -6.60 -11.57
N LYS A 70 4.15 -5.42 -11.66
CA LYS A 70 5.55 -5.21 -11.28
C LYS A 70 5.76 -5.05 -9.78
N VAL A 71 4.68 -4.85 -9.00
CA VAL A 71 4.76 -4.65 -7.54
C VAL A 71 3.86 -5.60 -6.74
N PRO A 72 3.89 -6.93 -6.99
CA PRO A 72 2.96 -7.87 -6.38
C PRO A 72 3.05 -7.94 -4.85
N TRP A 73 4.22 -7.60 -4.28
CA TRP A 73 4.47 -7.55 -2.84
C TRP A 73 3.70 -6.43 -2.11
N LEU A 74 3.17 -5.45 -2.83
CA LEU A 74 2.54 -4.26 -2.24
C LEU A 74 1.23 -4.59 -1.50
N THR A 75 0.47 -5.59 -1.95
CA THR A 75 -0.79 -5.99 -1.32
C THR A 75 -0.57 -6.49 0.11
N GLY A 76 0.41 -7.38 0.32
CA GLY A 76 0.80 -7.83 1.67
C GLY A 76 1.39 -6.71 2.52
N TYR A 77 2.11 -5.76 1.91
CA TYR A 77 2.64 -4.60 2.64
C TYR A 77 1.53 -3.69 3.19
N VAL A 78 0.41 -3.55 2.48
CA VAL A 78 -0.73 -2.73 2.90
C VAL A 78 -1.62 -3.43 3.92
N GLU A 79 -1.67 -4.76 3.94
CA GLU A 79 -2.37 -5.55 4.96
C GLU A 79 -1.95 -5.15 6.39
N VAL A 80 -0.65 -5.03 6.62
CA VAL A 80 -0.09 -4.67 7.94
C VAL A 80 -0.49 -3.24 8.38
N LYS A 81 -0.73 -2.33 7.43
CA LYS A 81 -1.08 -0.93 7.72
C LYS A 81 -2.57 -0.67 7.86
N ASN A 82 -3.43 -1.61 7.45
CA ASN A 82 -4.88 -1.42 7.44
C ASN A 82 -5.53 -1.37 8.83
N ALA A 83 -4.77 -1.47 9.92
CA ALA A 83 -5.33 -1.37 11.26
C ALA A 83 -5.92 0.00 11.60
N LYS A 84 -5.52 1.15 11.00
CA LYS A 84 -5.95 2.48 11.51
C LYS A 84 -6.13 3.68 10.56
N LYS A 85 -5.86 3.66 9.25
CA LYS A 85 -5.96 4.91 8.44
C LYS A 85 -6.51 4.72 7.03
N LYS A 86 -7.64 5.38 6.72
CA LYS A 86 -8.11 5.69 5.36
C LYS A 86 -7.03 6.48 4.62
N GLN A 87 -6.19 5.80 3.85
CA GLN A 87 -5.35 6.45 2.85
C GLN A 87 -6.19 6.66 1.60
N VAL A 88 -6.10 7.86 1.02
CA VAL A 88 -6.84 8.28 -0.18
C VAL A 88 -6.36 7.44 -1.37
N GLN A 89 -6.96 6.27 -1.53
CA GLN A 89 -6.86 5.37 -2.67
C GLN A 89 -8.22 5.36 -3.38
N ARG A 90 -8.27 4.95 -4.64
CA ARG A 90 -9.54 4.87 -5.38
C ARG A 90 -10.37 3.72 -4.79
N VAL A 91 -11.27 4.06 -3.87
CA VAL A 91 -12.20 3.11 -3.24
C VAL A 91 -13.43 3.01 -4.13
N GLU A 92 -13.68 1.81 -4.65
CA GLU A 92 -14.93 1.48 -5.32
C GLU A 92 -15.88 0.89 -4.26
N ILE A 93 -17.00 1.57 -4.05
CA ILE A 93 -18.07 1.07 -3.20
C ILE A 93 -18.92 0.13 -4.08
N ILE A 94 -19.05 -1.12 -3.66
CA ILE A 94 -19.86 -2.14 -4.33
C ILE A 94 -21.23 -2.31 -3.69
#